data_AF-A0AA41S4A5-F1
#
_entry.id   AF-A0AA41S4A5-F1
#
_cell.length_a   1.000
_cell.length_b   1.000
_cell.length_c   1.000
_cell.angle_alpha   90.00
_cell.angle_beta   90.00
_cell.angle_gamma   90.00
#
_symmetry.space_group_name_H-M   'P 1'
#
loop_
_entity.id
_entity.type
_entity.pdbx_description
1 polymer ?
#
loop_
_entity_poly.entity_id
_entity_poly.type
_entity_poly.pdbx_seq_one_letter_code
_entity_poly.pdbx_strand_id
1 'polypeptide(L)'
;MSSSKSVKRPKVHIDHKIMSSSKSIYETVEGSHEYIVEGYSLAKGMGVGKSMTSGKFTVAGYDWVINFYPDGYDQANQEYVCLDIQLLSPGEVRASFEFKLLDRARKRVLRRRSESPQTFITKKGWYVRVFLFLSMLNTL
;
A
#
# COMPACT_ATOMS: atom_id res chain seq x y z
N MET A 1 36.90 -61.37 52.90
CA MET A 1 35.63 -61.17 52.15
C MET A 1 34.63 -60.50 53.06
N SER A 2 34.26 -59.25 52.83
CA SER A 2 32.86 -58.79 52.95
C SER A 2 32.76 -57.34 52.47
N SER A 3 31.65 -57.07 51.81
CA SER A 3 31.51 -56.21 50.65
C SER A 3 31.33 -54.73 50.97
N SER A 4 31.74 -53.93 49.98
CA SER A 4 31.49 -52.50 49.84
C SER A 4 30.01 -52.15 49.94
N LYS A 5 29.70 -51.10 50.71
CA LYS A 5 28.44 -50.37 50.55
C LYS A 5 28.59 -49.41 49.37
N SER A 6 27.77 -49.58 48.33
CA SER A 6 27.59 -48.55 47.30
C SER A 6 26.12 -48.18 47.13
N VAL A 7 25.93 -46.88 47.28
CA VAL A 7 24.75 -46.01 47.30
C VAL A 7 23.72 -46.27 46.20
N LYS A 8 22.42 -46.33 46.57
CA LYS A 8 21.32 -46.20 45.60
C LYS A 8 21.26 -44.76 45.11
N ARG A 9 21.58 -44.53 43.82
CA ARG A 9 21.36 -43.21 43.18
C ARG A 9 19.85 -42.95 43.05
N PRO A 10 19.34 -41.77 43.43
CA PRO A 10 17.96 -41.41 43.12
C PRO A 10 17.78 -41.35 41.60
N LYS A 11 16.75 -42.01 41.08
CA LYS A 11 16.29 -41.80 39.70
C LYS A 11 15.61 -40.44 39.66
N VAL A 12 16.30 -39.42 39.16
CA VAL A 12 15.65 -38.16 38.82
C VAL A 12 15.23 -38.25 37.37
N HIS A 13 13.95 -38.55 37.15
CA HIS A 13 13.35 -38.38 35.84
C HIS A 13 13.03 -36.90 35.68
N ILE A 14 14.03 -36.17 35.19
CA ILE A 14 13.87 -34.77 34.82
C ILE A 14 13.48 -34.74 33.33
N ASP A 15 12.19 -34.81 33.05
CA ASP A 15 11.67 -34.29 31.80
C ASP A 15 11.53 -32.76 31.95
N HIS A 16 12.66 -32.05 32.03
CA HIS A 16 12.67 -30.61 31.79
C HIS A 16 12.49 -30.41 30.28
N LYS A 17 11.24 -30.49 29.83
CA LYS A 17 10.87 -30.00 28.51
C LYS A 17 11.09 -28.49 28.51
N ILE A 18 12.28 -28.05 28.09
CA ILE A 18 12.57 -26.64 27.84
C ILE A 18 11.71 -26.22 26.66
N MET A 19 10.55 -25.64 26.95
CA MET A 19 9.61 -25.15 25.96
C MET A 19 10.01 -23.73 25.55
N SER A 20 10.32 -23.55 24.27
CA SER A 20 10.40 -22.23 23.65
C SER A 20 9.15 -22.00 22.82
N SER A 21 8.61 -20.78 22.87
CA SER A 21 7.47 -20.38 22.04
C SER A 21 7.79 -19.08 21.33
N SER A 22 7.44 -18.99 20.06
CA SER A 22 7.43 -17.75 19.29
C SER A 22 6.03 -17.50 18.72
N LYS A 23 5.76 -16.25 18.35
CA LYS A 23 4.54 -15.84 17.66
C LYS A 23 4.92 -14.91 16.50
N SER A 24 4.27 -15.06 15.36
CA SER A 24 4.30 -14.08 14.29
C SER A 24 3.11 -13.15 14.44
N ILE A 25 3.34 -11.83 14.43
CA ILE A 25 2.31 -10.81 14.52
C ILE A 25 2.29 -10.06 13.18
N TYR A 26 1.10 -9.91 12.60
CA TYR A 26 0.88 -9.13 11.39
C TYR A 26 -0.11 -8.01 11.74
N GLU A 27 0.36 -6.77 11.73
CA GLU A 27 -0.46 -5.59 12.00
C GLU A 27 -0.64 -4.77 10.72
N THR A 28 -1.80 -4.13 10.61
CA THR A 28 -2.12 -3.22 9.50
C THR A 28 -2.30 -1.82 10.09
N VAL A 29 -1.65 -0.83 9.47
CA VAL A 29 -1.88 0.58 9.75
C VAL A 29 -2.70 1.17 8.62
N GLU A 30 -3.79 1.83 8.96
CA GLU A 30 -4.64 2.52 7.98
C GLU A 30 -4.33 4.01 7.93
N GLY A 31 -4.47 4.60 6.75
CA GLY A 31 -4.32 6.03 6.52
C GLY A 31 -5.17 6.48 5.34
N SER A 32 -5.46 7.77 5.26
CA SER A 32 -6.19 8.36 4.14
C SER A 32 -5.62 9.73 3.79
N HIS A 33 -5.72 10.09 2.51
CA HIS A 33 -5.28 11.38 2.00
C HIS A 33 -6.32 11.90 1.01
N GLU A 34 -6.72 13.15 1.17
CA GLU A 34 -7.59 13.86 0.22
C GLU A 34 -6.73 14.74 -0.67
N TYR A 35 -6.80 14.48 -1.99
CA TYR A 35 -6.14 15.29 -3.01
C TYR A 35 -7.20 15.97 -3.87
N ILE A 36 -7.22 17.31 -3.83
CA ILE A 36 -8.19 18.15 -4.55
C ILE A 36 -7.51 18.76 -5.76
N VAL A 37 -8.09 18.53 -6.94
CA VAL A 37 -7.68 19.18 -8.20
C VAL A 37 -8.73 20.23 -8.55
N GLU A 38 -8.41 21.50 -8.28
CA GLU A 38 -9.25 22.63 -8.67
C GLU A 38 -9.06 22.95 -10.16
N GLY A 39 -10.15 23.33 -10.83
CA GLY A 39 -10.08 23.70 -12.25
C GLY A 39 -9.69 22.54 -13.18
N TYR A 40 -10.15 21.30 -12.90
CA TYR A 40 -9.86 20.11 -13.71
C TYR A 40 -10.02 20.32 -15.23
N SER A 41 -11.02 21.09 -15.67
CA SER A 41 -11.22 21.42 -17.09
C SER A 41 -10.04 22.16 -17.73
N LEU A 42 -9.29 22.94 -16.95
CA LEU A 42 -8.06 23.62 -17.40
C LEU A 42 -6.84 22.69 -17.35
N ALA A 43 -6.85 21.71 -16.44
CA ALA A 43 -5.82 20.68 -16.39
C ALA A 43 -5.98 19.62 -17.50
N LYS A 44 -7.19 19.47 -18.06
CA LYS A 44 -7.41 18.67 -19.27
C LYS A 44 -6.81 19.37 -20.49
N GLY A 45 -6.12 18.60 -21.33
CA GLY A 45 -5.36 19.11 -22.47
C GLY A 45 -3.90 19.43 -22.15
N MET A 46 -3.40 19.13 -20.96
CA MET A 46 -1.96 19.18 -20.63
C MET A 46 -1.13 18.23 -21.50
N GLY A 47 -1.76 17.18 -22.02
CA GLY A 47 -1.16 16.20 -22.91
C GLY A 47 -0.88 14.88 -22.22
N VAL A 48 -0.91 13.82 -23.02
CA VAL A 48 -0.67 12.43 -22.58
C VAL A 48 0.66 12.32 -21.84
N GLY A 49 0.66 11.64 -20.70
CA GLY A 49 1.83 11.41 -19.85
C GLY A 49 2.26 12.60 -18.99
N LYS A 50 1.55 13.73 -19.06
CA LYS A 50 1.74 14.84 -18.11
C LYS A 50 0.92 14.58 -16.85
N SER A 51 1.54 14.75 -15.69
CA SER A 51 0.90 14.58 -14.40
C SER A 51 0.95 15.81 -13.50
N MET A 52 0.04 15.83 -12.53
CA MET A 52 0.09 16.66 -11.35
C MET A 52 0.27 15.76 -10.13
N THR A 53 1.27 16.06 -9.29
CA THR A 53 1.60 15.27 -8.10
C THR A 53 0.93 15.88 -6.86
N SER A 54 0.34 15.03 -6.01
CA SER A 54 -0.22 15.46 -4.74
C SER A 54 0.84 16.00 -3.78
N GLY A 55 0.38 16.63 -2.70
CA GLY A 55 1.23 16.80 -1.52
C GLY A 55 1.70 15.44 -0.98
N LYS A 56 2.87 15.43 -0.35
CA LYS A 56 3.40 14.26 0.35
C LYS A 56 2.52 13.95 1.57
N PHE A 57 2.19 12.68 1.77
CA PHE A 57 1.46 12.22 2.96
C PHE A 57 2.12 10.98 3.56
N THR A 58 1.98 10.82 4.88
CA THR A 58 2.66 9.76 5.63
C THR A 58 1.64 8.74 6.15
N VAL A 59 1.87 7.46 5.86
CA VAL A 59 1.08 6.33 6.37
C VAL A 59 2.06 5.24 6.81
N ALA A 60 1.85 4.70 8.02
CA ALA A 60 2.73 3.70 8.62
C ALA A 60 4.21 4.11 8.72
N GLY A 61 4.50 5.42 8.80
CA GLY A 61 5.87 5.95 8.82
C GLY A 61 6.54 6.06 7.45
N TYR A 62 5.83 5.75 6.37
CA TYR A 62 6.32 5.88 4.99
C TYR A 62 5.66 7.06 4.29
N ASP A 63 6.44 7.78 3.50
CA ASP A 63 5.98 8.90 2.70
C ASP A 63 5.52 8.45 1.32
N TRP A 64 4.37 8.96 0.90
CA TRP A 64 3.68 8.62 -0.34
C TRP A 64 3.27 9.88 -1.09
N VAL A 65 3.10 9.74 -2.40
CA VAL A 65 2.43 10.72 -3.27
C VAL A 65 1.50 10.02 -4.24
N ILE A 66 0.53 10.77 -4.77
CA ILE A 66 -0.35 10.34 -5.87
C ILE A 66 -0.03 11.18 -7.09
N ASN A 67 0.25 10.57 -8.24
CA ASN A 67 0.30 11.30 -9.51
C ASN A 67 -1.03 11.14 -10.25
N PHE A 68 -1.53 12.26 -10.76
CA PHE A 68 -2.79 12.35 -11.51
C PHE A 68 -2.52 12.76 -12.95
N TYR A 69 -2.95 11.93 -13.90
CA TYR A 69 -2.77 12.11 -15.33
C TYR A 69 -4.14 12.38 -15.98
N PRO A 70 -4.49 13.66 -16.23
CA PRO A 70 -5.81 14.02 -16.75
C PRO A 70 -6.06 13.51 -18.17
N ASP A 71 -5.02 13.38 -19.00
CA ASP A 71 -5.09 12.98 -20.40
C ASP A 71 -4.49 11.59 -20.67
N GLY A 72 -4.42 10.76 -19.62
CA GLY A 72 -3.83 9.42 -19.71
C GLY A 72 -2.33 9.39 -19.42
N TYR A 73 -1.85 8.23 -19.01
CA TYR A 73 -0.44 8.00 -18.65
C TYR A 73 0.46 7.85 -19.89
N ASP A 74 -0.04 7.20 -20.93
CA ASP A 74 0.65 6.97 -22.21
C ASP A 74 -0.38 6.91 -23.34
N GLN A 75 0.08 6.74 -24.57
CA GLN A 75 -0.77 6.79 -25.76
C GLN A 75 -1.85 5.69 -25.77
N ALA A 76 -1.59 4.54 -25.14
CA ALA A 76 -2.58 3.46 -25.02
C ALA A 76 -3.67 3.79 -24.00
N ASN A 77 -3.41 4.74 -23.10
CA ASN A 77 -4.29 5.09 -21.99
C ASN A 77 -4.88 6.51 -22.11
N GLN A 78 -4.81 7.15 -23.28
CA GLN A 78 -5.24 8.53 -23.51
C GLN A 78 -6.75 8.77 -23.30
N GLU A 79 -7.55 7.70 -23.31
CA GLU A 79 -9.00 7.71 -23.07
C GLU A 79 -9.38 7.58 -21.57
N TYR A 80 -8.38 7.50 -20.69
CA TYR A 80 -8.55 7.36 -19.24
C TYR A 80 -7.94 8.55 -18.50
N VAL A 81 -8.54 8.89 -17.36
CA VAL A 81 -7.77 9.50 -16.27
C VAL A 81 -6.99 8.38 -15.60
N CYS A 82 -5.68 8.59 -15.46
CA CYS A 82 -4.81 7.64 -14.76
C CYS A 82 -4.40 8.23 -13.42
N LEU A 83 -4.38 7.38 -12.40
CA LEU A 83 -3.81 7.66 -11.10
C LEU A 83 -2.68 6.68 -10.86
N ASP A 84 -1.61 7.13 -10.22
CA ASP A 84 -0.67 6.23 -9.58
C ASP A 84 -0.49 6.60 -8.09
N ILE A 85 -0.01 5.64 -7.31
CA ILE A 85 0.49 5.87 -5.96
C ILE A 85 1.95 5.44 -5.90
N GLN A 86 2.79 6.33 -5.39
CA GLN A 86 4.23 6.18 -5.35
C GLN A 86 4.74 6.25 -3.91
N LEU A 87 5.59 5.29 -3.55
CA LEU A 87 6.36 5.29 -2.31
C LEU A 87 7.63 6.15 -2.49
N LEU A 88 7.80 7.16 -1.63
CA LEU A 88 8.98 8.05 -1.62
C LEU A 88 10.01 7.66 -0.57
N SER A 89 9.56 7.19 0.60
CA SER A 89 10.47 6.71 1.64
C SER A 89 11.24 5.47 1.15
N PRO A 90 12.55 5.34 1.46
CA PRO A 90 13.35 4.17 1.08
C PRO A 90 12.82 2.87 1.70
N GLY A 91 12.91 1.77 0.97
CA GLY A 91 12.59 0.43 1.45
C GLY A 91 11.55 -0.27 0.58
N GLU A 92 10.92 -1.26 1.19
CA GLU A 92 9.87 -2.08 0.60
C GLU A 92 8.66 -2.08 1.54
N VAL A 93 7.47 -1.81 1.01
CA VAL A 93 6.22 -1.81 1.79
C VAL A 93 5.16 -2.60 1.05
N ARG A 94 4.41 -3.43 1.78
CA ARG A 94 3.22 -4.11 1.24
C ARG A 94 1.96 -3.39 1.70
N ALA A 95 1.15 -2.91 0.77
CA ALA A 95 -0.04 -2.12 1.08
C ALA A 95 -1.22 -2.43 0.15
N SER A 96 -2.42 -2.42 0.72
CA SER A 96 -3.68 -2.33 -0.04
C SER A 96 -4.13 -0.88 -0.09
N PHE A 97 -4.75 -0.46 -1.19
CA PHE A 97 -5.21 0.92 -1.34
C PHE A 97 -6.55 1.00 -2.07
N GLU A 98 -7.25 2.11 -1.88
CA GLU A 98 -8.52 2.40 -2.52
C GLU A 98 -8.57 3.87 -2.93
N PHE A 99 -8.69 4.11 -4.24
CA PHE A 99 -9.00 5.42 -4.77
C PHE A 99 -10.51 5.62 -4.80
N LYS A 100 -10.93 6.77 -4.28
CA LYS A 100 -12.31 7.27 -4.36
C LYS A 100 -12.29 8.60 -5.08
N LEU A 101 -13.04 8.69 -6.17
CA LEU A 101 -13.30 9.95 -6.83
C LEU A 101 -14.66 10.47 -6.39
N LEU A 102 -14.67 11.74 -5.98
CA LEU A 102 -15.84 12.45 -5.52
C LEU A 102 -16.30 13.44 -6.60
N ASP A 103 -17.61 13.66 -6.70
CA ASP A 103 -18.17 14.74 -7.50
C ASP A 103 -18.01 16.10 -6.80
N ARG A 104 -18.47 17.17 -7.47
CA ARG A 104 -18.49 18.54 -6.93
C ARG A 104 -19.29 18.67 -5.63
N ALA A 105 -20.30 17.82 -5.42
CA ALA A 105 -21.10 17.77 -4.21
C ALA A 105 -20.49 16.88 -3.11
N ARG A 106 -19.25 16.41 -3.29
CA ARG A 106 -18.52 15.46 -2.42
C ARG A 106 -19.24 14.12 -2.25
N LYS A 107 -20.13 13.76 -3.17
CA LYS A 107 -20.74 12.44 -3.25
C LYS A 107 -19.83 11.52 -4.07
N ARG A 108 -19.80 10.25 -3.69
CA ARG A 108 -18.86 9.27 -4.27
C ARG A 108 -19.37 8.82 -5.64
N VAL A 109 -18.52 8.92 -6.64
CA VAL A 109 -18.87 8.52 -8.01
C VAL A 109 -18.14 7.24 -8.38
N LEU A 110 -16.83 7.20 -8.15
CA LEU A 110 -16.00 6.06 -8.56
C LEU A 110 -15.13 5.58 -7.42
N ARG A 111 -15.01 4.26 -7.35
CA ARG A 111 -14.15 3.55 -6.40
C ARG A 111 -13.36 2.51 -7.15
N ARG A 112 -12.05 2.50 -6.94
CA ARG A 112 -11.15 1.45 -7.39
C ARG A 112 -10.24 1.05 -6.25
N ARG A 113 -10.26 -0.24 -5.91
CA ARG A 113 -9.44 -0.83 -4.87
C ARG A 113 -8.43 -1.77 -5.52
N SER A 114 -7.25 -1.86 -4.94
CA SER A 114 -6.30 -2.93 -5.26
C SER A 114 -6.93 -4.31 -5.00
N GLU A 115 -6.82 -5.23 -5.95
CA GLU A 115 -7.35 -6.60 -5.80
C GLU A 115 -6.68 -7.38 -4.66
N SER A 116 -5.41 -7.10 -4.41
CA SER A 116 -4.61 -7.68 -3.33
C SER A 116 -3.58 -6.66 -2.83
N PRO A 117 -2.97 -6.88 -1.64
CA PRO A 117 -1.89 -6.02 -1.16
C PRO A 117 -0.71 -6.06 -2.13
N GLN A 118 -0.32 -4.89 -2.63
CA GLN A 118 0.77 -4.70 -3.59
C GLN A 118 2.07 -4.36 -2.88
N THR A 119 3.19 -4.78 -3.45
CA THR A 119 4.53 -4.44 -2.95
C THR A 119 5.04 -3.18 -3.66
N PHE A 120 5.44 -2.19 -2.87
CA PHE A 120 6.00 -0.92 -3.32
C PHE A 120 7.47 -0.86 -2.93
N ILE A 121 8.34 -0.50 -3.87
CA ILE A 121 9.78 -0.39 -3.65
C ILE A 121 10.26 0.97 -4.15
N THR A 122 10.96 1.70 -3.28
CA THR A 122 11.51 3.01 -3.61
C THR A 122 12.57 2.90 -4.70
N LYS A 123 12.51 3.79 -5.68
CA LYS A 123 13.50 3.94 -6.78
C LYS A 123 13.62 2.77 -7.77
N LYS A 124 12.85 1.69 -7.63
CA LYS A 124 12.71 0.66 -8.67
C LYS A 124 11.27 0.59 -9.14
N GLY A 125 10.89 1.44 -10.11
CA GLY A 125 9.87 1.19 -11.14
C GLY A 125 8.45 0.72 -10.78
N TRP A 126 8.11 0.46 -9.52
CA TRP A 126 6.83 -0.09 -9.12
C TRP A 126 5.95 1.01 -8.57
N TYR A 127 5.15 1.57 -9.47
CA TYR A 127 3.94 2.30 -9.17
C TYR A 127 2.75 1.38 -9.46
N VAL A 128 1.65 1.52 -8.74
CA VAL A 128 0.40 0.85 -9.11
C VAL A 128 -0.49 1.86 -9.80
N ARG A 129 -0.76 1.62 -11.09
CA ARG A 129 -1.64 2.46 -11.90
C ARG A 129 -3.08 2.03 -11.75
N VAL A 130 -3.96 3.01 -11.67
CA VAL A 130 -5.41 2.84 -11.70
C VAL A 130 -5.96 3.68 -12.84
N PHE A 131 -6.73 3.04 -13.71
CA PHE A 131 -7.36 3.66 -14.86
C PHE A 131 -8.84 3.90 -14.59
N LEU A 132 -9.30 5.13 -14.81
CA LEU A 132 -10.68 5.55 -14.71
C LEU A 132 -11.12 6.09 -16.08
N PHE A 133 -12.17 5.51 -16.68
CA PHE A 133 -12.66 5.95 -17.99
C PHE A 133 -13.07 7.43 -17.96
N LEU A 134 -12.61 8.21 -18.95
CA LEU A 134 -12.93 9.64 -19.09
C LEU A 134 -14.44 9.89 -19.23
N SER A 135 -15.17 8.97 -19.85
CA SER A 135 -16.62 9.09 -20.06
C SER A 135 -17.41 9.20 -18.75
N MET A 136 -16.87 8.67 -17.64
CA MET A 136 -17.51 8.77 -16.32
C MET A 136 -17.18 10.07 -15.58
N LEU A 137 -16.31 10.92 -16.13
CA LEU A 137 -15.86 12.17 -15.50
C LEU A 137 -16.45 13.41 -16.16
N ASN A 138 -16.76 13.33 -17.46
CA ASN A 138 -17.44 14.41 -18.19
C ASN A 138 -18.93 14.54 -17.85
N THR A 139 -19.45 13.66 -16.98
CA THR A 139 -20.82 13.69 -16.46
C THR A 139 -20.92 14.28 -15.04
N LEU A 140 -19.80 14.78 -14.47
CA LEU A 140 -19.69 15.32 -13.11
C LEU A 140 -19.51 16.84 -13.03
#